data_AF-A0AB37GJ84-F1
#
_entry.id   AF-A0AB37GJ84-F1
#
_cell.length_a   1.000
_cell.length_b   1.000
_cell.length_c   1.000
_cell.angle_alpha   90.00
_cell.angle_beta   90.00
_cell.angle_gamma   90.00
#
_symmetry.space_group_name_H-M   'P 1'
#
loop_
_entity.id
_entity.type
_entity.pdbx_description
1 polymer ?
#
loop_
_entity_poly.entity_id
_entity_poly.type
_entity_poly.pdbx_seq_one_letter_code
_entity_poly.pdbx_strand_id
1 'polypeptide(L)'
;MTTQKLTLSHIKEDNKKYNEKQRIELNEQYHTYIYPNFDPTKVSKMIKSLVEDYVEIQTKKKIKTDLNAGDLAHLYMIIEFSDIADMPKSLTAKIKMLEEIVKSEHIKTIYEAFPKESLKKVEDAALEFTKFITNASNKNADKINEDILRKVEELTQEDS
;
A
#
# COMPACT_ATOMS: atom_id res chain seq x y z
N MET A 1 34.83 -17.48 -4.55
CA MET A 1 33.49 -17.97 -4.13
C MET A 1 32.78 -18.47 -5.38
N THR A 2 32.24 -19.67 -5.35
CA THR A 2 31.44 -20.23 -6.45
C THR A 2 29.98 -19.82 -6.24
N THR A 3 29.40 -19.14 -7.22
CA THR A 3 27.97 -18.77 -7.19
C THR A 3 27.13 -19.94 -7.70
N GLN A 4 25.88 -20.03 -7.23
CA GLN A 4 24.90 -21.01 -7.71
C GLN A 4 23.87 -20.34 -8.62
N LYS A 5 23.36 -21.08 -9.60
CA LYS A 5 22.28 -20.60 -10.48
C LYS A 5 20.99 -20.42 -9.67
N LEU A 6 20.36 -19.26 -9.80
CA LEU A 6 19.04 -19.02 -9.21
C LEU A 6 17.99 -19.91 -9.89
N THR A 7 17.12 -20.55 -9.11
CA THR A 7 16.06 -21.44 -9.59
C THR A 7 14.72 -21.01 -9.00
N LEU A 8 13.62 -21.50 -9.56
CA LEU A 8 12.30 -21.24 -8.99
C LEU A 8 12.17 -21.77 -7.55
N SER A 9 12.82 -22.89 -7.22
CA SER A 9 12.83 -23.41 -5.84
C SER A 9 13.53 -22.44 -4.88
N HIS A 10 14.65 -21.85 -5.30
CA HIS A 10 15.32 -20.80 -4.52
C HIS A 10 14.40 -19.59 -4.30
N ILE A 11 13.72 -19.12 -5.35
CA ILE A 11 12.78 -17.99 -5.25
C ILE A 11 11.62 -18.30 -4.31
N LYS A 12 11.02 -19.50 -4.40
CA LYS A 12 9.92 -19.93 -3.51
C LYS A 12 10.36 -19.98 -2.05
N GLU A 13 11.57 -20.46 -1.80
CA GLU A 13 12.14 -20.47 -0.45
C GLU A 13 12.36 -19.05 0.06
N ASP A 14 13.02 -18.19 -0.73
CA ASP A 14 13.28 -16.80 -0.38
C ASP A 14 11.99 -16.00 -0.14
N ASN A 15 10.91 -16.30 -0.89
CA ASN A 15 9.63 -15.61 -0.75
C ASN A 15 8.87 -15.95 0.54
N LYS A 16 9.25 -17.01 1.27
CA LYS A 16 8.62 -17.32 2.56
C LYS A 16 8.77 -16.18 3.57
N LYS A 17 9.85 -15.40 3.46
CA LYS A 17 10.12 -14.23 4.31
C LYS A 17 8.99 -13.20 4.33
N TYR A 18 8.18 -13.14 3.27
CA TYR A 18 7.04 -12.22 3.18
C TYR A 18 5.87 -12.60 4.09
N ASN A 19 5.82 -13.84 4.58
CA ASN A 19 4.82 -14.31 5.54
C ASN A 19 5.35 -14.28 6.98
N GLU A 20 6.62 -13.94 7.18
CA GLU A 20 7.19 -13.84 8.52
C GLU A 20 6.61 -12.62 9.25
N LYS A 21 6.15 -12.86 10.47
CA LYS A 21 5.65 -11.83 11.37
C LYS A 21 6.68 -11.55 12.46
N GLN A 22 6.88 -10.28 12.76
CA GLN A 22 7.68 -9.83 13.88
C GLN A 22 6.77 -9.19 14.92
N ARG A 23 6.81 -9.69 16.16
CA ARG A 23 6.10 -9.08 17.29
C ARG A 23 6.78 -7.76 17.66
N ILE A 24 5.98 -6.73 17.91
CA ILE A 24 6.43 -5.45 18.45
C ILE A 24 5.58 -5.09 19.67
N GLU A 25 6.22 -4.60 20.71
CA GLU A 25 5.53 -4.07 21.89
C GLU A 25 5.13 -2.62 21.61
N LEU A 26 3.87 -2.27 21.85
CA LEU A 26 3.37 -0.90 21.67
C LEU A 26 3.48 -0.13 22.99
N ASN A 27 3.15 -0.79 24.09
CA ASN A 27 3.31 -0.32 25.47
C ASN A 27 3.24 -1.52 26.43
N GLU A 28 3.06 -1.27 27.74
CA GLU A 28 2.97 -2.33 28.76
C GLU A 28 1.74 -3.25 28.62
N GLN A 29 0.73 -2.85 27.85
CA GLN A 29 -0.56 -3.55 27.73
C GLN A 29 -0.77 -4.21 26.36
N TYR A 30 -0.24 -3.61 25.29
CA TYR A 30 -0.53 -3.99 23.92
C TYR A 30 0.72 -4.35 23.14
N HIS A 31 0.58 -5.38 22.31
CA HIS A 31 1.53 -5.74 21.27
C HIS A 31 0.77 -5.91 19.96
N THR A 32 1.51 -5.89 18.85
CA THR A 32 1.01 -6.29 17.54
C THR A 32 2.11 -7.02 16.77
N TYR A 33 1.78 -7.46 15.56
CA TYR A 33 2.72 -8.04 14.62
C TYR A 33 2.86 -7.14 13.40
N ILE A 34 4.08 -7.05 12.89
CA ILE A 34 4.37 -6.43 11.60
C ILE A 34 4.94 -7.47 10.64
N TYR A 35 4.81 -7.22 9.33
CA TYR A 35 5.53 -7.95 8.30
C TYR A 35 6.79 -7.14 7.93
N PRO A 36 7.99 -7.51 8.42
CA PRO A 36 9.19 -6.71 8.22
C PRO A 36 9.68 -6.74 6.76
N ASN A 37 9.37 -7.80 6.02
CA ASN A 37 9.70 -7.96 4.61
C ASN A 37 8.47 -7.66 3.74
N PHE A 38 8.48 -6.56 3.02
CA PHE A 38 7.33 -6.20 2.17
C PHE A 38 7.32 -7.03 0.90
N ASP A 39 6.24 -7.78 0.70
CA ASP A 39 5.94 -8.49 -0.54
C ASP A 39 5.73 -7.47 -1.67
N PRO A 40 6.55 -7.49 -2.73
CA PRO A 40 6.40 -6.57 -3.86
C PRO A 40 4.99 -6.57 -4.46
N THR A 41 4.33 -7.74 -4.49
CA THR A 41 2.98 -7.85 -5.04
C THR A 41 1.94 -7.19 -4.14
N LYS A 42 2.10 -7.25 -2.81
CA LYS A 42 1.25 -6.54 -1.85
C LYS A 42 1.48 -5.04 -1.92
N VAL A 43 2.74 -4.59 -2.05
CA VAL A 43 3.07 -3.17 -2.22
C VAL A 43 2.35 -2.60 -3.44
N SER A 44 2.45 -3.25 -4.60
CA SER A 44 1.77 -2.80 -5.81
C SER A 44 0.25 -2.76 -5.66
N LYS A 45 -0.36 -3.79 -5.05
CA LYS A 45 -1.81 -3.83 -4.79
C LYS A 45 -2.25 -2.72 -3.86
N MET A 46 -1.52 -2.48 -2.77
CA MET A 46 -1.79 -1.42 -1.82
C MET A 46 -1.74 -0.04 -2.49
N ILE A 47 -0.71 0.25 -3.30
CA ILE A 47 -0.60 1.52 -4.04
C ILE A 47 -1.79 1.69 -5.00
N LYS A 48 -2.16 0.63 -5.71
CA LYS A 48 -3.32 0.65 -6.61
C LYS A 48 -4.61 0.97 -5.86
N SER A 49 -4.89 0.26 -4.77
CA SER A 49 -6.10 0.49 -3.96
C SER A 49 -6.13 1.89 -3.34
N LEU A 50 -4.98 2.41 -2.89
CA LEU A 50 -4.86 3.78 -2.41
C LEU A 50 -5.27 4.79 -3.49
N VAL A 51 -4.78 4.61 -4.72
CA VAL A 51 -5.05 5.53 -5.83
C VAL A 51 -6.52 5.47 -6.26
N GLU A 52 -7.09 4.27 -6.36
CA GLU A 52 -8.51 4.07 -6.66
C GLU A 52 -9.39 4.77 -5.61
N ASP A 53 -9.13 4.51 -4.33
CA ASP A 53 -9.84 5.13 -3.22
C ASP A 53 -9.67 6.66 -3.22
N TYR A 54 -8.47 7.17 -3.46
CA TYR A 54 -8.21 8.60 -3.54
C TYR A 54 -8.99 9.27 -4.67
N VAL A 55 -8.99 8.70 -5.87
CA VAL A 55 -9.80 9.19 -7.00
C VAL A 55 -11.29 9.16 -6.65
N GLU A 56 -11.76 8.11 -6.01
CA GLU A 56 -13.15 8.00 -5.59
C GLU A 56 -13.53 9.08 -4.56
N ILE A 57 -12.67 9.37 -3.57
CA ILE A 57 -12.87 10.46 -2.60
C ILE A 57 -12.97 11.81 -3.32
N GLN A 58 -12.07 12.08 -4.27
CA GLN A 58 -12.05 13.36 -4.99
C GLN A 58 -13.27 13.55 -5.91
N THR A 59 -13.79 12.46 -6.48
CA THR A 59 -14.89 12.50 -7.46
C THR A 59 -16.28 12.39 -6.82
N LYS A 60 -16.43 11.65 -5.72
CA LYS A 60 -17.73 11.45 -5.05
C LYS A 60 -17.95 12.47 -3.94
N LYS A 61 -18.81 13.46 -4.20
CA LYS A 61 -19.22 14.52 -3.24
C LYS A 61 -19.73 14.06 -1.87
N LYS A 62 -20.07 12.77 -1.71
CA LYS A 62 -20.65 12.21 -0.47
C LYS A 62 -19.61 11.71 0.53
N ILE A 63 -18.36 11.52 0.11
CA ILE A 63 -17.29 11.02 0.96
C ILE A 63 -16.39 12.20 1.28
N LYS A 64 -16.31 12.56 2.55
CA LYS A 64 -15.46 13.63 3.06
C LYS A 64 -14.56 13.02 4.11
N THR A 65 -13.31 13.48 4.14
CA THR A 65 -12.31 13.09 5.13
C THR A 65 -11.35 14.24 5.31
N ASP A 66 -10.81 14.38 6.51
CA ASP A 66 -9.75 15.33 6.82
C ASP A 66 -8.35 14.75 6.52
N LEU A 67 -8.28 13.45 6.18
CA LEU A 67 -7.04 12.77 5.80
C LEU A 67 -6.53 13.27 4.45
N ASN A 68 -5.28 13.75 4.43
CA ASN A 68 -4.63 14.12 3.19
C ASN A 68 -4.05 12.88 2.47
N ALA A 69 -3.57 13.04 1.24
CA ALA A 69 -3.02 11.94 0.45
C ALA A 69 -1.83 11.23 1.14
N GLY A 70 -0.99 11.99 1.85
CA GLY A 70 0.12 11.45 2.63
C GLY A 70 -0.35 10.65 3.85
N ASP A 71 -1.37 11.13 4.55
CA ASP A 71 -1.98 10.40 5.68
C ASP A 71 -2.57 9.08 5.19
N LEU A 72 -3.31 9.12 4.08
CA LEU A 72 -3.88 7.92 3.46
C LEU A 72 -2.78 6.92 3.06
N ALA A 73 -1.73 7.38 2.39
CA ALA A 73 -0.61 6.52 1.99
C ALA A 73 0.06 5.85 3.18
N HIS A 74 0.33 6.62 4.23
CA HIS A 74 0.93 6.15 5.47
C HIS A 74 0.03 5.08 6.12
N LEU A 75 -1.26 5.37 6.31
CA LEU A 75 -2.18 4.47 6.99
C LEU A 75 -2.45 3.19 6.18
N TYR A 76 -2.54 3.29 4.85
CA TYR A 76 -2.64 2.13 3.97
C TYR A 76 -1.46 1.18 4.15
N MET A 77 -0.25 1.72 4.21
CA MET A 77 0.96 0.94 4.43
C MET A 77 0.98 0.27 5.80
N ILE A 78 0.60 1.00 6.85
CA ILE A 78 0.51 0.42 8.20
C ILE A 78 -0.48 -0.74 8.20
N ILE A 79 -1.68 -0.56 7.65
CA ILE A 79 -2.71 -1.61 7.65
C ILE A 79 -2.28 -2.83 6.84
N GLU A 80 -1.69 -2.63 5.67
CA GLU A 80 -1.28 -3.75 4.81
C GLU A 80 -0.15 -4.59 5.43
N PHE A 81 0.76 -3.94 6.16
CA PHE A 81 1.97 -4.57 6.69
C PHE A 81 1.97 -4.72 8.22
N SER A 82 0.83 -4.55 8.89
CA SER A 82 0.68 -4.87 10.31
C SER A 82 -0.61 -5.64 10.60
N ASP A 83 -0.65 -6.27 11.77
CA ASP A 83 -1.76 -7.10 12.23
C ASP A 83 -2.60 -6.32 13.26
N ILE A 84 -3.12 -5.16 12.83
CA ILE A 84 -3.96 -4.29 13.68
C ILE A 84 -5.41 -4.21 13.21
N ALA A 85 -5.67 -4.40 11.92
CA ALA A 85 -7.01 -4.40 11.35
C ALA A 85 -7.02 -4.98 9.94
N ASP A 86 -8.16 -5.51 9.52
CA ASP A 86 -8.44 -5.85 8.13
C ASP A 86 -9.09 -4.65 7.42
N MET A 87 -8.57 -4.30 6.24
CA MET A 87 -9.11 -3.19 5.45
C MET A 87 -10.57 -3.49 5.01
N PRO A 88 -11.56 -2.63 5.36
CA PRO A 88 -12.93 -2.83 4.93
C PRO A 88 -13.10 -2.79 3.41
N LYS A 89 -14.15 -3.45 2.89
CA LYS A 89 -14.42 -3.45 1.44
C LYS A 89 -14.96 -2.10 0.93
N SER A 90 -15.83 -1.45 1.69
CA SER A 90 -16.45 -0.19 1.26
C SER A 90 -15.61 1.02 1.65
N LEU A 91 -15.42 1.97 0.73
CA LEU A 91 -14.64 3.18 0.96
C LEU A 91 -15.09 3.97 2.21
N THR A 92 -16.39 4.15 2.44
CA THR A 92 -16.89 4.86 3.63
C THR A 92 -16.46 4.18 4.94
N ALA A 93 -16.46 2.85 4.99
CA ALA A 93 -16.01 2.12 6.17
C ALA A 93 -14.48 2.17 6.32
N LYS A 94 -13.73 2.10 5.22
CA LYS A 94 -12.28 2.30 5.23
C LYS A 94 -11.93 3.66 5.82
N ILE A 95 -12.53 4.74 5.31
CA ILE A 95 -12.24 6.10 5.78
C ILE A 95 -12.54 6.27 7.27
N LYS A 96 -13.69 5.80 7.76
CA LYS A 96 -14.01 5.84 9.19
C LYS A 96 -12.99 5.08 10.05
N MET A 97 -12.52 3.93 9.56
CA MET A 97 -11.49 3.15 10.25
C MET A 97 -10.16 3.91 10.26
N LEU A 98 -9.72 4.44 9.12
CA LEU A 98 -8.47 5.19 8.99
C LEU A 98 -8.47 6.46 9.87
N GLU A 99 -9.59 7.17 9.94
CA GLU A 99 -9.78 8.32 10.81
C GLU A 99 -9.73 7.99 12.30
N GLU A 100 -10.05 6.75 12.69
CA GLU A 100 -9.89 6.31 14.07
C GLU A 100 -8.45 5.89 14.37
N ILE A 101 -7.85 5.16 13.43
CA ILE A 101 -6.46 4.69 13.51
C ILE A 101 -5.51 5.88 13.63
N VAL A 102 -5.65 6.92 12.80
CA VAL A 102 -4.71 8.06 12.78
C VAL A 102 -4.62 8.79 14.12
N LYS A 103 -5.66 8.71 14.97
CA LYS A 103 -5.68 9.35 16.30
C LYS A 103 -4.92 8.54 17.35
N SER A 104 -4.62 7.27 17.08
CA SER A 104 -3.96 6.39 18.03
C SER A 104 -2.48 6.74 18.15
N GLU A 105 -2.01 6.86 19.40
CA GLU A 105 -0.60 7.10 19.72
C GLU A 105 0.32 5.95 19.27
N HIS A 106 -0.24 4.74 19.07
CA HIS A 106 0.53 3.55 18.71
C HIS A 106 0.95 3.51 17.24
N ILE A 107 0.29 4.28 16.37
CA ILE A 107 0.55 4.26 14.91
C ILE A 107 1.97 4.66 14.58
N LYS A 108 2.49 5.66 15.31
CA LYS A 108 3.88 6.08 15.17
C LYS A 108 4.85 4.95 15.51
N THR A 109 4.63 4.26 16.63
CA THR A 109 5.47 3.13 17.05
C THR A 109 5.46 1.99 16.03
N ILE A 110 4.29 1.69 15.45
CA ILE A 110 4.17 0.66 14.39
C ILE A 110 4.97 1.07 13.16
N TYR A 111 4.81 2.31 12.69
CA TYR A 111 5.53 2.81 11.53
C TYR A 111 7.05 2.75 11.74
N GLU A 112 7.52 3.22 12.89
CA GLU A 112 8.95 3.27 13.22
C GLU A 112 9.58 1.88 13.38
N ALA A 113 8.77 0.85 13.61
CA ALA A 113 9.23 -0.53 13.68
C ALA A 113 9.49 -1.17 12.30
N PHE A 114 8.98 -0.60 11.21
CA PHE A 114 9.25 -1.12 9.88
C PHE A 114 10.71 -0.93 9.46
N PRO A 115 11.35 -1.95 8.86
CA PRO A 115 12.69 -1.80 8.31
C PRO A 115 12.73 -0.72 7.22
N LYS A 116 13.73 0.19 7.30
CA LYS A 116 13.93 1.26 6.32
C LYS A 116 14.02 0.77 4.88
N GLU A 117 14.60 -0.41 4.67
CA GLU A 117 14.73 -1.01 3.34
C GLU A 117 13.37 -1.43 2.77
N SER A 118 12.44 -1.87 3.62
CA SER A 118 11.06 -2.19 3.22
C SER A 118 10.26 -0.93 2.92
N LEU A 119 10.40 0.11 3.74
CA LEU A 119 9.79 1.42 3.47
C LEU A 119 10.26 1.99 2.12
N LYS A 120 11.56 1.91 1.83
CA LYS A 120 12.12 2.36 0.56
C LYS A 120 11.49 1.67 -0.65
N LYS A 121 11.13 0.37 -0.55
CA LYS A 121 10.44 -0.33 -1.65
C LYS A 121 9.08 0.28 -1.97
N VAL A 122 8.37 0.78 -0.96
CA VAL A 122 7.10 1.49 -1.17
C VAL A 122 7.34 2.82 -1.86
N GLU A 123 8.33 3.59 -1.42
CA GLU A 123 8.70 4.86 -2.04
C GLU A 123 9.10 4.68 -3.51
N ASP A 124 9.96 3.70 -3.80
CA ASP A 124 10.42 3.39 -5.15
C ASP A 124 9.22 2.97 -6.04
N ALA A 125 8.36 2.08 -5.56
CA ALA A 125 7.17 1.64 -6.29
C ALA A 125 6.16 2.78 -6.53
N ALA A 126 5.95 3.66 -5.56
CA ALA A 126 5.08 4.82 -5.70
C ALA A 126 5.63 5.83 -6.71
N LEU A 127 6.95 6.02 -6.74
CA LEU A 127 7.63 6.86 -7.71
C LEU A 127 7.50 6.30 -9.13
N GLU A 128 7.70 4.99 -9.30
CA GLU A 128 7.51 4.30 -10.59
C GLU A 128 6.08 4.41 -11.09
N PHE A 129 5.10 4.18 -10.21
CA PHE A 129 3.68 4.33 -10.54
C PHE A 129 3.33 5.76 -10.96
N THR A 130 3.83 6.76 -10.22
CA THR A 130 3.63 8.17 -10.57
C THR A 130 4.24 8.50 -11.93
N LYS A 131 5.48 8.06 -12.18
CA LYS A 131 6.15 8.24 -13.49
C LYS A 131 5.35 7.61 -14.63
N PHE A 132 4.81 6.40 -14.41
CA PHE A 132 3.96 5.74 -15.38
C PHE A 132 2.72 6.57 -15.72
N ILE A 133 1.99 7.05 -14.71
CA ILE A 133 0.83 7.92 -14.90
C ILE A 133 1.22 9.22 -15.62
N THR A 134 2.27 9.91 -15.18
CA THR A 134 2.71 11.16 -15.80
C THR A 134 3.11 10.96 -17.27
N ASN A 135 3.82 9.88 -17.59
CA ASN A 135 4.19 9.56 -18.97
C ASN A 135 2.97 9.19 -19.83
N ALA A 136 1.97 8.51 -19.25
CA ALA A 136 0.71 8.23 -19.93
C ALA A 136 -0.09 9.51 -20.19
N SER A 137 -0.14 10.44 -19.24
CA SER A 137 -0.82 11.73 -19.36
C SER A 137 -0.14 12.67 -20.35
N ASN A 138 1.21 12.76 -20.34
CA ASN A 138 1.97 13.61 -21.26
C ASN A 138 1.90 13.14 -22.72
N LYS A 139 1.62 11.85 -22.96
CA LYS A 139 1.33 11.32 -24.31
C LYS A 139 -0.11 11.59 -24.76
N ASN A 140 -1.02 11.95 -23.84
CA ASN A 140 -2.47 12.10 -24.07
C ASN A 140 -3.01 13.45 -23.56
N ALA A 141 -2.31 14.56 -23.81
CA ALA A 141 -2.62 15.89 -23.26
C ALA A 141 -4.04 16.44 -23.54
N ASP A 142 -4.87 15.78 -24.35
CA ASP A 142 -6.23 16.23 -24.71
C ASP A 142 -7.41 15.50 -24.03
N LYS A 143 -7.23 14.47 -23.17
CA LYS A 143 -8.38 13.69 -22.62
C LYS A 143 -8.20 13.17 -21.19
N ILE A 144 -7.89 14.04 -20.23
CA ILE A 144 -7.32 13.59 -18.94
C ILE A 144 -8.30 13.01 -17.91
N ASN A 145 -9.62 13.28 -17.94
CA ASN A 145 -10.46 12.85 -16.81
C ASN A 145 -11.08 11.44 -16.91
N GLU A 146 -11.20 10.84 -18.11
CA GLU A 146 -11.81 9.50 -18.26
C GLU A 146 -10.78 8.39 -18.48
N ASP A 147 -9.60 8.71 -19.01
CA ASP A 147 -8.59 7.72 -19.40
C ASP A 147 -7.82 7.10 -18.22
N ILE A 148 -7.66 7.82 -17.10
CA ILE A 148 -6.95 7.31 -15.91
C ILE A 148 -7.76 6.17 -15.27
N LEU A 149 -9.08 6.34 -15.15
CA LEU A 149 -10.00 5.30 -14.64
C LEU A 149 -10.07 4.10 -15.59
N ARG A 150 -10.18 4.33 -16.90
CA ARG A 150 -10.24 3.26 -17.91
C ARG A 150 -8.97 2.39 -17.94
N LYS A 151 -7.78 2.98 -17.79
CA LYS A 151 -6.52 2.21 -17.82
C LYS A 151 -6.27 1.41 -16.54
N VAL A 152 -6.81 1.84 -15.40
CA VAL A 152 -6.78 1.04 -14.16
C VAL A 152 -7.67 -0.21 -14.31
N GLU A 153 -8.77 -0.11 -15.05
CA GLU A 153 -9.64 -1.24 -15.42
C GLU A 153 -9.00 -2.18 -16.46
N GLU A 154 -8.32 -1.66 -17.48
CA GLU A 154 -7.63 -2.50 -18.49
C GLU A 154 -6.55 -3.41 -17.86
N LEU A 155 -5.82 -2.92 -16.84
CA LEU A 155 -4.85 -3.70 -16.05
C LEU A 155 -5.49 -4.76 -15.12
N THR A 156 -6.83 -4.85 -15.06
CA THR A 156 -7.54 -5.91 -14.32
C THR A 156 -8.09 -7.02 -15.21
N GLN A 157 -8.15 -6.83 -16.52
CA GLN A 157 -8.75 -7.79 -17.44
C GLN A 157 -7.73 -8.78 -18.02
N GLU A 158 -6.42 -8.52 -17.93
CA GLU A 158 -5.39 -9.44 -18.43
C GLU A 158 -5.13 -10.66 -17.51
N ASP A 159 -5.78 -10.74 -16.33
CA ASP A 159 -5.68 -11.86 -15.39
C ASP A 159 -6.99 -12.69 -15.25
N SER A 160 -7.89 -12.65 -16.24
CA SER A 160 -9.10 -13.53 -16.30
C SER A 160 -8.98 -14.66 -17.31
#